data_AF-A0A358QZR6-F1
#
_entry.id   AF-A0A358QZR6-F1
#
_cell.length_a   1.000
_cell.length_b   1.000
_cell.length_c   1.000
_cell.angle_alpha   90.00
_cell.angle_beta   90.00
_cell.angle_gamma   90.00
#
_symmetry.space_group_name_H-M   'P 1'
#
loop_
_entity.id
_entity.type
_entity.pdbx_description
1 polymer ?
#
loop_
_entity_poly.entity_id
_entity_poly.type
_entity_poly.pdbx_seq_one_letter_code
_entity_poly.pdbx_strand_id
1 'polypeptide(L)' 'MNENTAQTDYRVNTKDNNNISIEIKCCGQHIGEIRFKDGQSKICPQCGTVHNLRIEHNHFHISQNKPE' A
#
# COMPACT_ATOMS: atom_id res chain seq x y z
N MET A 1 -9.65 25.36 -5.81
CA MET A 1 -8.34 24.66 -5.78
C MET A 1 -8.66 23.22 -5.49
N ASN A 2 -8.83 22.40 -6.53
CA ASN A 2 -9.27 21.02 -6.35
C ASN A 2 -8.03 20.19 -6.05
N GLU A 3 -7.73 20.02 -4.76
CA GLU A 3 -6.86 18.95 -4.30
C GLU A 3 -7.51 17.63 -4.71
N ASN A 4 -7.20 17.17 -5.93
CA ASN A 4 -7.35 15.78 -6.29
C ASN A 4 -6.21 15.02 -5.61
N THR A 5 -6.20 15.05 -4.27
CA THR A 5 -5.38 14.17 -3.45
C THR A 5 -5.88 12.77 -3.81
N ALA A 6 -5.11 12.05 -4.63
CA ALA A 6 -5.39 10.67 -4.96
C ALA A 6 -5.55 9.90 -3.64
N GLN A 7 -6.81 9.74 -3.22
CA GLN A 7 -7.14 9.22 -1.91
C GLN A 7 -6.58 7.80 -1.86
N THR A 8 -5.62 7.62 -0.98
CA THR A 8 -4.99 6.32 -0.76
C THR A 8 -5.39 5.84 0.61
N ASP A 9 -5.95 4.64 0.65
CA ASP A 9 -6.33 3.96 1.88
C ASP A 9 -5.57 2.64 1.97
N TYR A 10 -5.09 2.34 3.17
CA TYR A 10 -4.44 1.08 3.49
C TYR A 10 -5.26 0.36 4.56
N ARG A 11 -5.51 -0.94 4.35
CA ARG A 11 -6.18 -1.77 5.36
C ARG A 11 -5.27 -2.93 5.72
N VAL A 12 -5.03 -3.09 7.01
CA VAL A 12 -4.25 -4.19 7.54
C VAL A 12 -5.21 -5.32 7.88
N ASN A 13 -5.04 -6.45 7.22
CA ASN A 13 -5.78 -7.67 7.47
C ASN A 13 -4.89 -8.61 8.29
N THR A 14 -5.47 -9.24 9.30
CA THR A 14 -4.82 -10.29 10.09
C THR A 14 -5.65 -11.58 9.96
N LYS A 15 -4.98 -12.68 9.61
CA LYS A 15 -5.61 -14.00 9.54
C LYS A 15 -4.86 -15.00 10.42
N ASP A 16 -5.61 -15.63 11.33
CA ASP A 16 -5.17 -16.74 12.18
C ASP A 16 -3.80 -16.51 12.85
N ASN A 17 -3.68 -15.40 13.59
CA ASN A 17 -2.53 -14.96 14.39
C ASN A 17 -1.18 -14.76 13.68
N ASN A 18 -0.98 -15.23 12.45
CA ASN A 18 0.35 -15.23 11.81
C ASN A 18 0.41 -14.54 10.44
N ASN A 19 -0.70 -14.47 9.70
CA ASN A 19 -0.68 -13.89 8.37
C ASN A 19 -1.19 -12.45 8.40
N ILE A 20 -0.27 -11.50 8.26
CA ILE A 20 -0.59 -10.09 8.05
C ILE A 20 -0.59 -9.83 6.54
N SER A 21 -1.58 -9.07 6.06
CA SER A 21 -1.56 -8.52 4.71
C SER A 21 -2.12 -7.12 4.68
N ILE A 22 -1.75 -6.37 3.65
CA ILE A 22 -2.07 -4.96 3.51
C ILE A 22 -2.78 -4.77 2.18
N GLU A 23 -4.07 -4.49 2.26
CA GLU A 23 -4.89 -4.09 1.12
C GLU A 23 -4.59 -2.62 0.78
N ILE A 24 -4.39 -2.32 -0.50
CA ILE A 24 -4.13 -0.97 -0.99
C ILE A 24 -5.28 -0.53 -1.89
N LYS A 25 -5.89 0.61 -1.54
CA LYS A 25 -6.75 1.37 -2.43
C LYS A 25 -6.04 2.65 -2.83
N CYS A 26 -5.95 2.93 -4.13
CA CYS A 26 -5.38 4.16 -4.67
C CYS A 26 -6.28 4.66 -5.80
N CYS A 27 -6.42 5.98 -5.94
CA CYS A 27 -7.32 6.60 -6.92
C CYS A 27 -8.78 6.12 -6.80
N GLY A 28 -9.23 5.83 -5.57
CA GLY A 28 -10.58 5.30 -5.31
C GLY A 28 -10.80 3.85 -5.73
N GLN A 29 -9.76 3.14 -6.20
CA GLN A 29 -9.86 1.75 -6.65
C GLN A 29 -8.96 0.82 -5.83
N HIS A 30 -9.40 -0.43 -5.67
CA HIS A 30 -8.58 -1.47 -5.05
C HIS A 30 -7.50 -1.93 -6.06
N ILE A 31 -6.23 -1.70 -5.73
CA ILE A 31 -5.10 -2.05 -6.61
C ILE A 31 -4.43 -3.39 -6.23
N GLY A 32 -4.88 -3.98 -5.12
CA GLY A 32 -4.50 -5.31 -4.67
C GLY A 32 -3.97 -5.34 -3.24
N GLU A 33 -3.47 -6.51 -2.87
CA GLU A 33 -2.95 -6.81 -1.54
C GLU A 33 -1.45 -7.07 -1.61
N ILE A 34 -0.73 -6.53 -0.63
CA ILE A 34 0.65 -6.88 -0.33
C ILE A 34 0.64 -7.83 0.86
N ARG A 35 1.23 -9.03 0.71
CA ARG A 35 1.50 -9.90 1.86
C ARG A 35 2.59 -9.26 2.72
N PHE A 36 2.54 -9.47 4.03
CA PHE A 36 3.56 -9.02 4.96
C PHE A 36 4.90 -9.74 4.74
N LYS A 37 5.58 -9.37 3.67
CA LYS A 37 6.90 -9.80 3.26
C LYS A 37 7.71 -8.57 2.92
N ASP A 38 8.97 -8.54 3.36
CA ASP A 38 9.82 -7.38 3.18
C ASP A 38 10.10 -7.10 1.69
N GLY A 39 10.20 -5.82 1.35
CA GLY A 39 10.51 -5.36 -0.01
C GLY A 39 9.38 -5.54 -1.03
N GLN A 40 8.13 -5.71 -0.59
CA GLN A 40 7.00 -5.79 -1.52
C GLN A 40 6.55 -4.40 -1.95
N SER A 41 6.26 -4.25 -3.25
CA SER A 41 5.78 -3.01 -3.84
C SER A 41 4.59 -3.25 -4.75
N LYS A 42 3.68 -2.28 -4.83
CA LYS A 42 2.55 -2.25 -5.76
C LYS A 42 2.50 -0.92 -6.47
N ILE A 43 2.40 -0.96 -7.80
CA ILE A 43 2.24 0.23 -8.62
C ILE A 43 0.74 0.44 -8.87
N CYS A 44 0.25 1.65 -8.63
CA CYS A 44 -1.10 2.02 -9.01
C CYS A 44 -1.17 2.17 -10.54
N PRO A 45 -2.00 1.39 -11.24
CA PRO A 45 -2.11 1.48 -12.70
C PRO A 45 -2.77 2.78 -13.18
N GLN A 46 -3.41 3.54 -12.29
CA GLN A 46 -4.12 4.77 -12.63
C GLN A 46 -3.21 6.01 -12.58
N CYS A 47 -2.43 6.16 -11.51
CA CYS A 47 -1.57 7.34 -11.30
C CYS A 47 -0.08 7.02 -11.34
N GLY A 48 0.31 5.76 -11.54
CA GLY A 48 1.70 5.31 -11.54
C GLY A 48 2.39 5.36 -10.17
N THR A 49 1.71 5.79 -9.10
CA THR A 49 2.30 5.86 -7.75
C THR A 49 2.73 4.47 -7.29
N VAL A 50 3.96 4.36 -6.82
CA VAL A 50 4.52 3.13 -6.26
C VAL A 50 4.30 3.12 -4.75
N HIS A 51 3.60 2.11 -4.26
CA HIS A 51 3.36 1.86 -2.85
C HIS A 51 4.33 0.78 -2.37
N ASN A 52 5.25 1.12 -1.47
CA ASN A 52 6.27 0.21 -0.96
C ASN A 52 5.98 -0.17 0.49
N LEU A 53 6.07 -1.46 0.80
CA LEU A 53 6.04 -2.00 2.15
C LEU A 53 7.46 -2.39 2.56
N ARG A 54 7.92 -1.83 3.68
CA ARG A 54 9.16 -2.22 4.35
C ARG A 54 8.85 -2.76 5.73
N ILE A 55 9.42 -3.90 6.08
CA ILE A 55 9.25 -4.52 7.39
C ILE A 55 10.51 -4.26 8.21
N GLU A 56 10.35 -3.70 9.40
CA GLU A 56 11.43 -3.41 10.33
C GLU A 56 11.15 -4.05 11.68
N HIS A 57 11.81 -5.17 11.97
CA HIS A 57 11.66 -5.93 13.20
C HIS A 57 10.20 -6.26 13.54
N ASN A 58 9.56 -5.41 14.36
CA ASN A 58 8.21 -5.58 14.89
C ASN A 58 7.18 -4.61 14.26
N HIS A 59 7.60 -3.73 13.35
CA HIS A 59 6.73 -2.77 12.71
C HIS A 59 6.99 -2.73 11.20
N PHE A 60 6.17 -1.96 10.49
CA PHE A 60 6.29 -1.81 9.06
C PHE A 60 5.98 -0.39 8.65
N HIS A 61 6.55 0.01 7.51
CA HIS A 61 6.37 1.31 6.91
C HIS A 61 5.74 1.14 5.54
N ILE A 62 4.74 1.96 5.25
CA ILE A 62 4.16 2.09 3.91
C ILE A 62 4.55 3.46 3.37
N SER A 63 5.26 3.49 2.25
CA SER A 63 5.69 4.72 1.59
C SER A 63 5.13 4.82 0.16
N GLN A 64 4.96 6.04 -0.32
CA GLN A 64 4.47 6.35 -1.66
C GLN A 64 5.53 7.11 -2.43
N ASN A 65 5.93 6.57 -3.59
CA ASN A 65 6.76 7.29 -4.55
C ASN A 65 5.88 7.65 -5.74
N LYS A 66 5.55 8.93 -5.87
CA LYS A 66 4.81 9.44 -7.03
C LYS A 66 5.78 9.53 -8.22
N PRO A 67 5.37 9.09 -9.42
CA PRO A 67 6.13 9.39 -10.63
C PRO A 67 6.17 10.91 -10.84
N GLU A 68 7.31 11.43 -11.26
CA GLU A 68 7.48 12.84 -11.67
C GLU A 68 6.65 13.19 -12.91
#